data_AF-A0A6P2USP9-F1
#
_entry.id   AF-A0A6P2USP9-F1
#
_cell.length_a   1.000
_cell.length_b   1.000
_cell.length_c   1.000
_cell.angle_alpha   90.00
_cell.angle_beta   90.00
_cell.angle_gamma   90.00
#
_symmetry.space_group_name_H-M   'P 1'
#
loop_
_entity.id
_entity.type
_entity.pdbx_description
1 polymer ?
#
loop_
_entity_poly.entity_id
_entity_poly.type
_entity_poly.pdbx_seq_one_letter_code
_entity_poly.pdbx_strand_id
1 'polypeptide(L)'
;MKRIHEVCIRWHQTDGEQGSFTGSVEVPSQDEAVRVIARKMATMSCGCGANATEEEIREFVKEAEERVEYVVELSARVSRDLQALLGDEFAGQQLDPAALIELIMEHRERVTKPMAEQVAG
;
A
#
# COMPACT_ATOMS: atom_id res chain seq x y z
N MET A 1 -13.17 -12.66 0.30
CA MET A 1 -13.54 -11.24 0.20
C MET A 1 -12.32 -10.50 -0.33
N LYS A 2 -12.48 -9.54 -1.26
CA LYS A 2 -11.34 -8.77 -1.77
C LYS A 2 -11.03 -7.59 -0.85
N ARG A 3 -9.76 -7.18 -0.81
CA ARG A 3 -9.24 -6.05 -0.04
C ARG A 3 -8.28 -5.25 -0.91
N ILE A 4 -8.20 -3.94 -0.67
CA ILE A 4 -7.22 -3.10 -1.36
C ILE A 4 -5.89 -3.19 -0.62
N HIS A 5 -4.87 -3.66 -1.31
CA HIS A 5 -3.51 -3.73 -0.83
C HIS A 5 -2.65 -2.72 -1.57
N GLU A 6 -1.81 -1.99 -0.84
CA GLU A 6 -0.68 -1.25 -1.40
C GLU A 6 0.58 -2.09 -1.25
N VAL A 7 1.33 -2.23 -2.34
CA VAL A 7 2.59 -2.96 -2.41
C VAL A 7 3.66 -1.98 -2.83
N CYS A 8 4.78 -2.00 -2.11
CA CYS A 8 6.00 -1.31 -2.48
C CYS A 8 7.10 -2.32 -2.77
N ILE A 9 7.67 -2.23 -3.97
CA ILE A 9 8.77 -3.08 -4.44
C ILE A 9 9.97 -2.17 -4.65
N ARG A 10 11.08 -2.48 -3.98
CA ARG A 10 12.34 -1.77 -4.18
C ARG A 10 12.94 -2.20 -5.51
N TRP A 11 13.35 -1.25 -6.35
CA TRP A 11 13.80 -1.60 -7.70
C TRP A 11 14.82 -0.64 -8.28
N HIS A 12 15.91 -1.18 -8.83
CA HIS A 12 16.74 -0.51 -9.84
C HIS A 12 17.52 -1.50 -10.71
N GLN A 13 17.89 -1.04 -11.91
CA GLN A 13 18.71 -1.79 -12.89
C GLN A 13 20.23 -1.70 -12.64
N THR A 14 20.71 -0.83 -11.76
CA THR A 14 22.14 -0.72 -11.37
C THR A 14 22.29 -0.16 -9.95
N ASP A 15 23.35 -0.56 -9.24
CA ASP A 15 23.64 -0.25 -7.81
C ASP A 15 23.73 1.25 -7.44
N GLY A 16 23.60 2.17 -8.40
CA GLY A 16 23.81 3.61 -8.21
C GLY A 16 22.54 4.46 -8.03
N GLU A 17 21.37 3.98 -8.42
CA GLU A 17 20.11 4.72 -8.28
C GLU A 17 19.17 4.00 -7.31
N GLN A 18 18.57 4.75 -6.39
CA GLN A 18 17.58 4.25 -5.43
C GLN A 18 16.19 4.63 -5.91
N GLY A 19 15.29 3.64 -5.98
CA GLY A 19 13.95 3.81 -6.53
C GLY A 19 13.01 2.74 -5.99
N SER A 20 11.76 3.13 -5.76
CA SER A 20 10.69 2.25 -5.31
C SER A 20 9.53 2.33 -6.29
N PHE A 21 8.93 1.18 -6.58
CA PHE A 21 7.66 1.11 -7.30
C PHE A 21 6.54 0.84 -6.30
N THR A 22 5.61 1.78 -6.17
CA THR A 22 4.43 1.62 -5.33
C THR A 22 3.19 1.50 -6.20
N GLY A 23 2.36 0.49 -5.94
CA GLY A 23 1.07 0.31 -6.60
C GLY A 23 0.02 -0.29 -5.68
N SER A 24 -1.24 -0.08 -6.01
CA SER A 24 -2.36 -0.63 -5.24
C SER A 24 -3.26 -1.52 -6.10
N VAL A 25 -3.81 -2.57 -5.51
CA VAL A 25 -4.68 -3.53 -6.19
C VAL A 25 -5.71 -4.15 -5.25
N GLU A 26 -6.90 -4.42 -5.76
CA GLU A 26 -7.98 -5.09 -5.03
C GLU A 26 -7.98 -6.61 -5.29
N VAL A 27 -7.56 -7.38 -4.28
CA VAL A 27 -7.34 -8.84 -4.34
C VAL A 27 -7.62 -9.50 -2.99
N PRO A 28 -7.84 -10.83 -2.93
CA PRO A 28 -8.14 -11.52 -1.68
C PRO A 28 -6.95 -11.71 -0.73
N SER A 29 -5.69 -11.57 -1.17
CA SER A 29 -4.51 -11.79 -0.31
C SER A 29 -3.33 -10.87 -0.64
N GLN A 30 -2.39 -10.77 0.31
CA GLN A 30 -1.15 -10.01 0.15
C GLN A 30 -0.25 -10.61 -0.94
N ASP A 31 -0.08 -11.94 -0.96
CA ASP A 31 0.73 -12.63 -1.97
C ASP A 31 0.20 -12.39 -3.40
N GLU A 32 -1.13 -12.40 -3.55
CA GLU A 32 -1.75 -12.09 -4.84
C GLU A 32 -1.53 -10.63 -5.21
N ALA A 33 -1.55 -9.72 -4.23
CA ALA A 33 -1.26 -8.30 -4.47
C ALA A 33 0.16 -8.11 -5.00
N VAL A 34 1.15 -8.75 -4.37
CA VAL A 34 2.55 -8.69 -4.80
C VAL A 34 2.67 -9.18 -6.24
N ARG A 35 2.11 -10.34 -6.57
CA ARG A 35 2.20 -10.92 -7.92
C ARG A 35 1.56 -10.06 -8.99
N VAL A 36 0.38 -9.50 -8.70
CA VAL A 36 -0.32 -8.63 -9.66
C VAL A 36 0.45 -7.33 -9.87
N ILE A 37 0.97 -6.72 -8.81
CA ILE A 37 1.77 -5.49 -8.88
C ILE A 37 3.10 -5.75 -9.60
N ALA A 38 3.80 -6.83 -9.28
CA ALA A 38 5.04 -7.23 -9.94
C ALA A 38 4.83 -7.49 -11.44
N ARG A 39 3.73 -8.18 -11.82
CA ARG A 39 3.40 -8.42 -13.23
C ARG A 39 3.06 -7.12 -13.97
N LYS A 40 2.34 -6.19 -13.33
CA LYS A 40 2.09 -4.86 -13.89
C LYS A 40 3.40 -4.11 -14.12
N MET A 41 4.32 -4.18 -13.17
CA MET A 41 5.63 -3.55 -13.27
C MET A 41 6.49 -4.19 -14.37
N ALA A 42 6.43 -5.51 -14.54
CA ALA A 42 7.18 -6.23 -15.58
C ALA A 42 6.89 -5.71 -16.99
N THR A 43 5.67 -5.27 -17.27
CA THR A 43 5.27 -4.77 -18.61
C THR A 43 5.52 -3.26 -18.80
N MET A 44 5.99 -2.56 -17.77
CA MET A 44 6.34 -1.14 -17.83
C MET A 44 7.76 -0.93 -18.35
N SER A 45 8.09 0.32 -18.70
CA SER A 45 9.42 0.70 -19.20
C SER A 45 10.56 0.45 -18.21
N CYS A 46 10.27 0.40 -16.92
CA CYS A 46 11.24 0.07 -15.86
C CYS A 46 11.36 -1.44 -15.55
N GLY A 47 10.52 -2.27 -16.18
CA GLY A 47 10.54 -3.73 -16.07
C GLY A 47 11.20 -4.40 -17.27
N CYS A 48 10.59 -5.47 -17.78
CA CYS A 48 10.97 -6.17 -19.01
C CYS A 48 10.45 -5.47 -20.27
N GLY A 49 9.50 -4.55 -20.13
CA GLY A 49 8.88 -3.79 -21.22
C GLY A 49 7.64 -4.47 -21.81
N ALA A 50 6.94 -3.74 -22.69
CA ALA A 50 5.62 -4.14 -23.19
C ALA A 50 5.62 -5.41 -24.06
N ASN A 51 6.78 -5.81 -24.60
CA ASN A 51 6.94 -6.98 -25.46
C ASN A 51 7.52 -8.20 -24.72
N ALA A 52 7.57 -8.17 -23.39
CA ALA A 52 8.12 -9.25 -22.58
C ALA A 52 7.34 -10.57 -22.81
N THR A 53 8.08 -11.66 -22.88
CA THR A 53 7.57 -13.02 -22.90
C THR A 53 7.00 -13.42 -21.53
N GLU A 54 6.18 -14.46 -21.50
CA GLU A 54 5.61 -14.98 -20.26
C GLU A 54 6.68 -15.55 -19.32
N GLU A 55 7.75 -16.14 -19.87
CA GLU A 55 8.93 -16.56 -19.13
C GLU A 55 9.66 -15.38 -18.47
N GLU A 56 9.93 -14.30 -19.21
CA GLU A 56 10.58 -13.09 -18.68
C GLU A 56 9.74 -12.44 -17.58
N ILE A 57 8.42 -12.36 -17.76
CA ILE A 57 7.51 -11.86 -16.73
C ILE A 57 7.55 -12.75 -15.48
N ARG A 58 7.62 -14.07 -15.63
CA ARG A 58 7.65 -15.00 -14.49
C ARG A 58 8.95 -14.86 -13.70
N GLU A 59 10.09 -14.74 -14.37
CA GLU A 59 11.39 -14.50 -13.74
C GLU A 59 11.40 -13.15 -13.01
N PHE A 60 10.89 -12.10 -13.65
CA PHE A 60 10.74 -10.79 -13.05
C PHE A 60 9.89 -10.82 -11.77
N VAL A 61 8.74 -11.50 -11.81
CA VAL A 61 7.85 -11.60 -10.65
C VAL A 61 8.55 -12.27 -9.48
N LYS A 62 9.36 -13.30 -9.72
CA LYS A 62 10.11 -13.98 -8.67
C LYS A 62 11.16 -13.06 -8.03
N GLU A 63 11.89 -12.29 -8.83
CA GLU A 63 12.85 -11.29 -8.33
C GLU A 63 12.16 -10.17 -7.56
N ALA A 64 11.00 -9.73 -8.03
CA ALA A 64 10.20 -8.70 -7.39
C ALA A 64 9.63 -9.16 -6.02
N GLU A 65 9.24 -10.44 -5.89
CA GLU A 65 8.81 -11.04 -4.62
C GLU A 65 9.92 -10.97 -3.54
N GLU A 66 11.20 -11.13 -3.93
CA GLU A 66 12.35 -11.02 -3.01
C GLU A 66 12.69 -9.57 -2.63
N ARG A 67 12.13 -8.59 -3.36
CA ARG A 67 12.40 -7.15 -3.21
C ARG A 67 11.23 -6.36 -2.65
N VAL A 68 10.20 -7.05 -2.16
CA VAL A 68 9.07 -6.42 -1.49
C VAL A 68 9.56 -5.70 -0.24
N GLU A 69 9.33 -4.39 -0.20
CA GLU A 69 9.65 -3.56 0.96
C GLU A 69 8.51 -3.56 1.96
N TYR A 70 7.27 -3.43 1.47
CA TYR A 70 6.09 -3.61 2.28
C TYR A 70 4.87 -4.03 1.46
N VAL A 71 3.94 -4.70 2.14
CA VAL A 71 2.56 -4.92 1.68
C VAL A 71 1.63 -4.51 2.82
N VAL A 72 0.67 -3.64 2.53
CA VAL A 72 -0.27 -3.16 3.54
C VAL A 72 -1.69 -3.19 3.01
N GLU A 73 -2.60 -3.77 3.80
CA GLU A 73 -4.03 -3.60 3.57
C GLU A 73 -4.40 -2.15 3.92
N LEU A 74 -4.91 -1.39 2.95
CA LEU A 74 -5.18 0.04 3.13
C LEU A 74 -6.21 0.29 4.23
N SER A 75 -7.24 -0.55 4.38
CA SER A 75 -8.20 -0.46 5.48
C SER A 75 -7.55 -0.62 6.85
N ALA A 76 -6.56 -1.53 6.98
CA ALA A 76 -5.85 -1.72 8.24
C ALA A 76 -4.89 -0.56 8.54
N ARG A 77 -4.27 0.05 7.51
CA ARG A 77 -3.46 1.26 7.66
C ARG A 77 -4.32 2.44 8.12
N VAL A 78 -5.40 2.73 7.39
CA VAL A 78 -6.33 3.82 7.72
C VAL A 78 -6.90 3.63 9.13
N SER A 79 -7.30 2.42 9.51
CA SER A 79 -7.80 2.15 10.87
C SER A 79 -6.76 2.48 11.95
N ARG A 80 -5.49 2.08 11.76
CA ARG A 80 -4.41 2.43 12.71
C ARG A 80 -4.12 3.93 12.76
N ASP A 81 -4.08 4.58 11.61
CA ASP A 81 -3.82 6.03 11.53
C ASP A 81 -4.94 6.80 12.25
N LEU A 82 -6.20 6.37 12.08
CA LEU A 82 -7.34 6.92 12.79
C LEU A 82 -7.28 6.68 14.30
N GLN A 83 -6.89 5.48 14.73
CA GLN A 83 -6.67 5.20 16.15
C GLN A 83 -5.56 6.08 16.74
N ALA A 84 -4.50 6.40 15.98
CA ALA A 84 -3.46 7.30 16.45
C ALA A 84 -3.95 8.75 16.54
N LEU A 85 -4.75 9.21 15.56
CA LEU A 85 -5.26 10.58 15.49
C LEU A 85 -6.41 10.86 16.47
N LEU A 86 -7.23 9.85 16.74
CA LEU A 86 -8.45 9.93 17.55
C LEU A 86 -8.31 9.10 18.85
N GLY A 87 -7.08 8.68 19.21
CA GLY A 87 -6.84 7.70 20.29
C GLY A 87 -7.42 8.10 21.66
N ASP A 88 -7.34 9.39 21.99
CA ASP A 88 -7.94 9.95 23.21
C ASP A 88 -9.48 9.92 23.17
N GLU A 89 -10.07 10.08 21.98
CA GLU A 89 -11.52 10.05 21.75
C GLU A 89 -12.05 8.62 21.68
N PHE A 90 -11.21 7.67 21.25
CA PHE A 90 -11.51 6.25 21.24
C PHE A 90 -11.48 5.61 22.63
N ALA A 91 -10.71 6.16 23.58
CA ALA A 91 -10.58 5.64 24.96
C ALA A 91 -10.39 4.10 25.06
N GLY A 92 -9.78 3.47 24.03
CA GLY A 92 -9.61 2.02 23.95
C GLY A 92 -10.86 1.21 23.58
N GLN A 93 -11.95 1.84 23.13
CA GLN A 93 -13.15 1.16 22.66
C GLN A 93 -12.94 0.52 21.28
N GLN A 94 -13.38 -0.72 21.14
CA GLN A 94 -13.47 -1.38 19.84
C GLN A 94 -14.76 -0.91 19.16
N LEU A 95 -14.65 0.10 18.29
CA LEU A 95 -15.80 0.58 17.53
C LEU A 95 -16.11 -0.32 16.34
N ASP A 96 -17.40 -0.47 16.05
CA ASP A 96 -17.82 -1.08 14.80
C ASP A 96 -17.48 -0.18 13.59
N PRO A 97 -17.45 -0.74 12.37
CA PRO A 97 -17.08 0.02 11.18
C PRO A 97 -17.98 1.23 10.87
N ALA A 98 -19.24 1.23 11.29
CA ALA A 98 -20.17 2.34 11.03
C ALA A 98 -19.90 3.52 11.99
N ALA A 99 -19.71 3.22 13.28
CA ALA A 99 -19.32 4.22 14.29
C ALA A 99 -17.96 4.86 13.96
N LEU A 100 -17.02 4.06 13.43
CA LEU A 100 -15.73 4.57 12.94
C LEU A 100 -15.93 5.57 11.78
N ILE A 101 -16.83 5.29 10.84
CA ILE A 101 -17.12 6.20 9.72
C ILE A 101 -17.72 7.51 10.22
N GLU A 102 -18.66 7.47 11.16
CA GLU A 102 -19.25 8.68 11.73
C GLU A 102 -18.19 9.55 12.43
N LEU A 103 -17.29 8.95 13.21
CA LEU A 103 -16.16 9.67 13.83
C LEU A 103 -15.20 10.26 12.80
N ILE A 104 -14.87 9.54 11.72
CA ILE A 104 -14.07 10.10 10.62
C ILE A 104 -14.77 11.32 10.01
N MET A 105 -16.09 11.25 9.82
CA MET A 105 -16.86 12.35 9.25
C MET A 105 -16.91 13.56 10.20
N GLU A 106 -17.06 13.33 11.50
CA GLU A 106 -17.04 14.37 12.54
C GLU A 106 -15.68 15.06 12.64
N HIS A 107 -14.59 14.30 12.52
CA HIS A 107 -13.21 14.79 12.62
C HIS A 107 -12.50 14.94 11.27
N ARG A 108 -13.27 15.07 10.18
CA ARG A 108 -12.76 15.06 8.81
C ARG A 108 -11.58 16.02 8.61
N GLU A 109 -11.68 17.24 9.12
CA GLU A 109 -10.60 18.24 8.97
C GLU A 109 -9.29 17.82 9.65
N ARG A 110 -9.34 17.12 10.78
CA ARG A 110 -8.15 16.57 11.43
C ARG A 110 -7.61 15.38 10.64
N VAL A 111 -8.48 14.49 10.17
CA VAL A 111 -8.11 13.27 9.45
C VAL A 111 -7.50 13.56 8.08
N THR A 112 -8.02 14.56 7.35
CA THR A 112 -7.55 14.89 5.99
C THR A 112 -6.44 15.93 5.96
N LYS A 113 -6.02 16.47 7.12
CA LYS A 113 -4.86 17.38 7.18
C LYS A 113 -3.59 16.61 6.81
N PRO A 114 -2.71 17.18 5.97
CA PRO A 114 -1.41 16.58 5.68
C PRO A 114 -0.64 16.31 6.98
N MET A 115 -0.03 15.11 7.13
CA MET A 115 0.72 14.75 8.35
C MET A 115 1.81 15.78 8.71
N ALA A 116 2.44 16.43 7.72
CA ALA A 116 3.43 17.49 7.95
C ALA A 116 2.87 18.69 8.74
N GLU A 117 1.56 18.93 8.65
CA GLU A 117 0.87 20.00 9.39
C GLU A 117 0.36 19.54 10.76
N GLN A 118 0.33 18.23 11.02
CA GLN A 118 -0.15 17.67 12.29
C GLN A 118 0.97 17.58 13.36
N VAL A 119 2.24 17.47 12.95
CA VAL A 119 3.40 17.38 13.88
C VAL A 119 3.93 18.76 14.31
N ALA A 120 3.45 19.83 13.68
CA ALA A 120 3.90 21.21 13.96
C ALA A 120 3.04 21.95 15.00
N GLY A 121 2.11 21.27 15.68
CA GLY A 121 1.19 21.81 16.68
C GLY A 121 1.55 21.44 18.10
#